data_AF-A0A7X2NME7-F1
#
_entry.id   AF-A0A7X2NME7-F1
#
_cell.length_a   1.000
_cell.length_b   1.000
_cell.length_c   1.000
_cell.angle_alpha   90.00
_cell.angle_beta   90.00
_cell.angle_gamma   90.00
#
_symmetry.space_group_name_H-M   'P 1'
#
loop_
_entity.id
_entity.type
_entity.pdbx_description
1 polymer ?
#
loop_
_entity_poly.entity_id
_entity_poly.type
_entity_poly.pdbx_seq_one_letter_code
_entity_poly.pdbx_strand_id
1 'polypeptide(L)'
;MGEQELFALEEASGRANQAFMESYGALQQASDRSVAAKEAYQSALNEMENGYNQIPTKEQQENLRKAREELTAAEEAQKAAEGKYEETAQAAQEASDAVQAKKEALRASRATDTTYVVHGARMECSCGMRESYLLLEHSHGVLTRGIPQMTVKDFRLNENIINFGGCTSTENPSTQEAAQKAVQAANQAIQEEKKNEGFLGKVVSCFAGDGKMDTKQIDDSVISQCMGECIAKFAAKEGWRKGHEKVTVNGDAPLLRRCELDCIYGGRITILISGQPE
;
A
#
# COMPACT_ATOMS: atom_id res chain seq x y z
N MET A 1 -5.59 25.57 -6.66
CA MET A 1 -6.24 25.25 -5.39
C MET A 1 -6.23 23.76 -5.10
N GLY A 2 -6.60 22.89 -6.07
CA GLY A 2 -6.71 21.45 -5.81
C GLY A 2 -5.39 20.68 -5.60
N GLU A 3 -4.26 21.19 -6.12
CA GLU A 3 -2.96 20.49 -6.05
C GLU A 3 -2.28 20.68 -4.70
N GLN A 4 -2.24 21.92 -4.18
CA GLN A 4 -1.69 22.22 -2.85
C GLN A 4 -2.51 21.56 -1.74
N GLU A 5 -3.83 21.55 -1.88
CA GLU A 5 -4.71 20.86 -0.93
C GLU A 5 -4.42 19.36 -0.87
N LEU A 6 -4.22 18.70 -2.02
CA LEU A 6 -3.86 17.27 -2.03
C LEU A 6 -2.50 17.03 -1.37
N PHE A 7 -1.50 17.86 -1.66
CA PHE A 7 -0.18 17.76 -1.03
C PHE A 7 -0.26 17.92 0.50
N ALA A 8 -1.00 18.90 0.99
CA ALA A 8 -1.19 19.13 2.42
C ALA A 8 -1.89 17.94 3.12
N LEU A 9 -2.88 17.32 2.44
CA LEU A 9 -3.55 16.12 2.94
C LEU A 9 -2.59 14.92 2.97
N GLU A 10 -1.74 14.74 1.96
CA GLU A 10 -0.75 13.66 1.91
C GLU A 10 0.31 13.83 3.02
N GLU A 11 0.75 15.06 3.29
CA GLU A 11 1.65 15.35 4.41
C GLU A 11 0.98 15.09 5.77
N ALA A 12 -0.29 15.47 5.93
CA ALA A 12 -1.06 15.16 7.13
C ALA A 12 -1.23 13.65 7.34
N SER A 13 -1.55 12.90 6.27
CA SER A 13 -1.63 11.44 6.29
C SER A 13 -0.28 10.80 6.63
N GLY A 14 0.83 11.32 6.09
CA GLY A 14 2.18 10.87 6.43
C GLY A 14 2.49 11.04 7.92
N ARG A 15 2.16 12.20 8.50
CA ARG A 15 2.33 12.46 9.94
C ARG A 15 1.43 11.56 10.81
N ALA A 16 0.18 11.34 10.40
CA ALA A 16 -0.73 10.46 11.12
C ALA A 16 -0.25 9.00 11.11
N ASN A 17 0.22 8.51 9.96
CA ASN A 17 0.82 7.17 9.84
C ASN A 17 2.08 7.03 10.70
N GLN A 18 2.93 8.05 10.77
CA GLN A 18 4.09 8.03 11.66
C GLN A 18 3.66 7.90 13.13
N ALA A 19 2.68 8.70 13.57
CA ALA A 19 2.16 8.64 14.93
C ALA A 19 1.53 7.27 15.26
N PHE A 20 0.85 6.66 14.29
CA PHE A 20 0.32 5.30 14.40
C PHE A 20 1.44 4.25 14.55
N MET A 21 2.52 4.34 13.78
CA MET A 21 3.65 3.41 13.91
C MET A 21 4.36 3.56 15.26
N GLU A 22 4.49 4.80 15.76
CA GLU A 22 5.05 5.09 17.08
C GLU A 22 4.16 4.56 18.22
N SER A 23 2.84 4.72 18.12
CA SER A 23 1.90 4.19 19.13
C SER A 23 1.86 2.66 19.12
N TYR A 24 1.94 2.03 17.95
CA TYR A 24 2.05 0.58 17.81
C TYR A 24 3.33 0.05 18.48
N GLY A 25 4.47 0.71 18.26
CA GLY A 25 5.72 0.37 18.93
C GLY A 25 5.64 0.52 20.45
N ALA A 26 5.00 1.58 20.94
CA ALA A 26 4.77 1.79 22.37
C ALA A 26 3.83 0.74 22.98
N LEU A 27 2.79 0.35 22.26
CA LEU A 27 1.88 -0.71 22.65
C LEU A 27 2.59 -2.05 22.77
N GLN A 28 3.43 -2.41 21.79
CA GLN A 28 4.22 -3.64 21.84
C GLN A 28 5.12 -3.67 23.08
N GLN A 29 5.83 -2.57 23.36
CA GLN A 29 6.68 -2.46 24.55
C GLN A 29 5.88 -2.56 25.86
N ALA A 30 4.71 -1.94 25.92
CA ALA A 30 3.84 -2.00 27.09
C ALA A 30 3.24 -3.40 27.30
N SER A 31 2.88 -4.08 26.22
CA SER A 31 2.42 -5.47 26.22
C SER A 31 3.54 -6.43 26.67
N ASP A 32 4.75 -6.29 26.14
CA ASP A 32 5.89 -7.11 26.55
C ASP A 32 6.22 -6.91 28.04
N ARG A 33 6.11 -5.67 28.54
CA ARG A 33 6.27 -5.35 29.96
C ARG A 33 5.17 -5.97 30.81
N SER A 34 3.92 -5.98 30.36
CA SER A 34 2.82 -6.60 31.10
C SER A 34 2.95 -8.12 31.16
N VAL A 35 3.43 -8.76 30.08
CA VAL A 35 3.76 -10.19 30.06
C VAL A 35 4.88 -10.50 31.04
N ALA A 36 5.98 -9.75 31.01
CA ALA A 36 7.09 -9.93 31.95
C ALA A 36 6.67 -9.73 33.42
N ALA A 37 5.81 -8.74 33.69
CA ALA A 37 5.26 -8.51 35.03
C ALA A 37 4.32 -9.65 35.49
N LYS A 38 3.53 -10.22 34.57
CA LYS A 38 2.70 -11.41 34.85
C LYS A 38 3.55 -12.63 35.19
N GLU A 39 4.62 -12.86 34.43
CA GLU A 39 5.56 -13.96 34.69
C GLU A 39 6.28 -13.78 36.03
N ALA A 40 6.73 -12.56 36.36
CA ALA A 40 7.35 -12.26 37.65
C ALA A 40 6.39 -12.48 38.82
N TYR A 41 5.12 -12.07 38.67
CA TYR A 41 4.08 -12.32 39.66
C TYR A 41 3.78 -13.81 39.85
N GLN A 42 3.68 -14.56 38.76
CA GLN A 42 3.48 -16.02 38.80
C GLN A 42 4.66 -16.75 39.45
N SER A 43 5.90 -16.34 39.16
CA SER A 43 7.09 -16.89 39.80
C SER A 43 7.07 -16.65 41.31
N ALA A 44 6.72 -15.43 41.74
CA ALA A 44 6.60 -15.11 43.16
C ALA A 44 5.49 -15.92 43.86
N LEU A 45 4.39 -16.23 43.18
CA LEU A 45 3.35 -17.13 43.69
C LEU A 45 3.86 -18.58 43.85
N ASN A 46 4.52 -19.12 42.83
CA ASN A 46 5.07 -20.47 42.85
C ASN A 46 6.14 -20.65 43.94
N GLU A 47 6.94 -19.63 44.22
CA GLU A 47 7.90 -19.61 45.33
C GLU A 47 7.23 -19.67 46.70
N MET A 48 6.03 -19.11 46.86
CA MET A 48 5.25 -19.26 48.09
C MET A 48 4.61 -20.65 48.22
N GLU A 49 4.29 -21.31 47.11
CA GLU A 49 3.58 -22.59 47.10
C GLU A 49 4.51 -23.80 47.28
N ASN A 50 5.77 -23.71 46.85
CA ASN A 50 6.77 -24.79 46.96
C ASN A 50 7.18 -25.18 48.40
N GLY A 51 6.70 -24.47 49.42
CA GLY A 51 6.96 -24.75 50.83
C GLY A 51 5.85 -25.58 51.50
N TYR A 52 5.68 -26.86 51.14
CA TYR A 52 4.81 -27.77 51.88
C TYR A 52 5.25 -27.82 53.37
N ASN A 53 4.51 -27.11 54.24
CA ASN A 53 4.69 -26.96 55.71
C ASN A 53 5.59 -25.84 56.26
N GLN A 54 5.91 -24.77 55.52
CA GLN A 54 6.58 -23.60 56.10
C GLN A 54 5.71 -22.34 56.03
N ILE A 55 5.66 -21.57 57.13
CA ILE A 55 5.00 -20.25 57.14
C ILE A 55 5.76 -19.34 56.15
N PRO A 56 5.08 -18.67 55.20
CA PRO A 56 5.72 -17.78 54.24
C PRO A 56 6.59 -16.74 54.96
N THR A 57 7.82 -16.57 54.49
CA THR A 57 8.74 -15.58 55.05
C THR A 57 8.26 -14.16 54.74
N LYS A 58 8.58 -13.19 55.61
CA LYS A 58 8.24 -11.78 55.39
C LYS A 58 8.79 -11.23 54.08
N GLU A 59 9.94 -11.73 53.64
CA GLU A 59 10.59 -11.36 52.38
C GLU A 59 9.79 -11.83 51.17
N GLN A 60 9.32 -13.09 51.18
CA GLN A 60 8.45 -13.63 50.12
C GLN A 60 7.13 -12.87 50.00
N GLN A 61 6.51 -12.51 51.13
CA GLN A 61 5.29 -11.72 51.15
C GLN A 61 5.50 -10.31 50.56
N GLU A 62 6.62 -9.67 50.87
CA GLU A 62 6.98 -8.36 50.34
C GLU A 62 7.30 -8.41 48.83
N ASN A 63 7.99 -9.46 48.38
CA ASN A 63 8.28 -9.66 46.95
C ASN A 63 6.99 -9.86 46.13
N LEU A 64 6.03 -10.64 46.65
CA LEU A 64 4.72 -10.81 46.01
C LEU A 64 3.95 -9.49 45.94
N ARG A 65 3.99 -8.68 47.01
CA ARG A 65 3.36 -7.36 47.05
C ARG A 65 3.92 -6.44 45.96
N LYS A 66 5.25 -6.36 45.86
CA LYS A 66 5.94 -5.58 44.81
C LYS A 66 5.61 -6.08 43.41
N ALA A 67 5.67 -7.39 43.18
CA ALA A 67 5.33 -7.98 41.89
C ALA A 67 3.87 -7.71 41.48
N ARG A 68 2.94 -7.69 42.45
CA ARG A 68 1.54 -7.32 42.22
C ARG A 68 1.40 -5.85 41.84
N GLU A 69 2.08 -4.95 42.55
CA GLU A 69 2.07 -3.51 42.25
C GLU A 69 2.66 -3.23 40.85
N GLU A 70 3.76 -3.89 40.50
CA GLU A 70 4.37 -3.81 39.17
C GLU A 70 3.46 -4.35 38.07
N LEU A 71 2.74 -5.46 38.32
CA LEU A 71 1.74 -5.99 37.41
C LEU A 71 0.60 -4.99 37.18
N THR A 72 0.02 -4.43 38.24
CA THR A 72 -1.05 -3.44 38.09
C THR A 72 -0.59 -2.20 37.32
N ALA A 73 0.62 -1.70 37.60
CA ALA A 73 1.17 -0.57 36.88
C ALA A 73 1.47 -0.90 35.41
N ALA A 74 1.90 -2.12 35.10
CA ALA A 74 2.14 -2.55 33.73
C ALA A 74 0.84 -2.73 32.93
N GLU A 75 -0.22 -3.26 33.54
CA GLU A 75 -1.55 -3.39 32.92
C GLU A 75 -2.21 -2.02 32.67
N GLU A 76 -2.07 -1.08 33.60
CA GLU A 76 -2.53 0.31 33.40
C GLU A 76 -1.76 1.00 32.26
N ALA A 77 -0.44 0.81 32.20
CA ALA A 77 0.39 1.34 31.13
C ALA A 77 0.04 0.72 29.77
N GLN A 78 -0.24 -0.59 29.72
CA GLN A 78 -0.71 -1.27 28.52
C GLN A 78 -2.05 -0.68 28.07
N LYS A 79 -3.04 -0.57 28.96
CA LYS A 79 -4.36 -0.02 28.61
C LYS A 79 -4.28 1.43 28.10
N ALA A 80 -3.40 2.24 28.70
CA ALA A 80 -3.15 3.59 28.22
C ALA A 80 -2.50 3.60 26.81
N ALA A 81 -1.59 2.66 26.54
CA ALA A 81 -0.99 2.50 25.23
C ALA A 81 -2.00 1.99 24.18
N GLU A 82 -2.91 1.08 24.56
CA GLU A 82 -4.02 0.61 23.71
C GLU A 82 -4.93 1.77 23.29
N GLY A 83 -5.35 2.61 24.25
CA GLY A 83 -6.19 3.77 23.93
C GLY A 83 -5.51 4.77 22.98
N LYS A 84 -4.20 5.01 23.14
CA LYS A 84 -3.43 5.86 22.22
C LYS A 84 -3.25 5.20 20.85
N TYR A 85 -3.08 3.88 20.80
CA TYR A 85 -3.02 3.14 19.56
C TYR A 85 -4.33 3.24 18.77
N GLU A 86 -5.48 3.03 19.44
CA GLU A 86 -6.80 3.16 18.81
C GLU A 86 -7.05 4.58 18.26
N GLU A 87 -6.73 5.61 19.05
CA GLU A 87 -6.86 7.02 18.63
C GLU A 87 -6.00 7.32 17.39
N THR A 88 -4.74 6.92 17.41
CA THR A 88 -3.81 7.17 16.29
C THR A 88 -4.14 6.32 15.07
N ALA A 89 -4.69 5.10 15.24
CA ALA A 89 -5.18 4.27 14.15
C ALA A 89 -6.38 4.91 13.45
N GLN A 90 -7.34 5.43 14.23
CA GLN A 90 -8.49 6.15 13.68
C GLN A 90 -8.03 7.42 12.94
N ALA A 91 -7.15 8.21 13.53
CA ALA A 91 -6.62 9.41 12.88
C ALA A 91 -5.86 9.11 11.58
N ALA A 92 -5.09 8.02 11.54
CA ALA A 92 -4.41 7.57 10.33
C ALA A 92 -5.40 7.14 9.24
N GLN A 93 -6.46 6.41 9.60
CA GLN A 93 -7.51 6.01 8.68
C GLN A 93 -8.26 7.24 8.11
N GLU A 94 -8.71 8.15 8.96
CA GLU A 94 -9.42 9.37 8.54
C GLU A 94 -8.55 10.25 7.63
N ALA A 95 -7.25 10.36 7.92
CA ALA A 95 -6.32 11.09 7.07
C ALA A 95 -6.13 10.41 5.71
N SER A 96 -6.08 9.07 5.67
CA SER A 96 -6.03 8.30 4.42
C SER A 96 -7.30 8.49 3.58
N ASP A 97 -8.47 8.42 4.21
CA ASP A 97 -9.76 8.61 3.56
C ASP A 97 -9.90 10.02 2.98
N ALA A 98 -9.40 11.04 3.69
CA ALA A 98 -9.38 12.42 3.20
C ALA A 98 -8.51 12.58 1.93
N VAL A 99 -7.33 11.93 1.89
CA VAL A 99 -6.47 11.91 0.69
C VAL A 99 -7.20 11.22 -0.46
N GLN A 100 -7.81 10.07 -0.22
CA GLN A 100 -8.52 9.31 -1.25
C GLN A 100 -9.73 10.08 -1.79
N ALA A 101 -10.54 10.67 -0.92
CA ALA A 101 -11.67 11.51 -1.31
C ALA A 101 -11.23 12.69 -2.18
N LYS A 102 -10.09 13.31 -1.85
CA LYS A 102 -9.52 14.38 -2.68
C LYS A 102 -9.10 13.88 -4.05
N LYS A 103 -8.42 12.72 -4.13
CA LYS A 103 -8.04 12.10 -5.40
C LYS A 103 -9.26 11.77 -6.26
N GLU A 104 -10.33 11.27 -5.66
CA GLU A 104 -11.59 11.00 -6.35
C GLU A 104 -12.25 12.27 -6.90
N ALA A 105 -12.29 13.36 -6.13
CA ALA A 105 -12.78 14.65 -6.61
C ALA A 105 -11.94 15.20 -7.80
N LEU A 106 -10.63 14.97 -7.75
CA LEU A 106 -9.70 15.32 -8.83
C LEU A 106 -9.94 14.45 -10.09
N ARG A 107 -10.19 13.15 -9.92
CA ARG A 107 -10.56 12.25 -11.03
C ARG A 107 -11.91 12.63 -11.65
N ALA A 108 -12.89 13.00 -10.84
CA ALA A 108 -14.23 13.38 -11.29
C ALA A 108 -14.23 14.67 -12.13
N SER A 109 -13.42 15.66 -11.75
CA SER A 109 -13.32 16.93 -12.48
C SER A 109 -12.39 16.88 -13.71
N ARG A 110 -11.62 15.80 -13.87
CA ARG A 110 -10.59 15.64 -14.91
C ARG A 110 -11.10 15.93 -16.33
N ALA A 111 -12.26 15.39 -16.70
CA ALA A 111 -12.75 15.44 -18.08
C ALA A 111 -12.98 16.87 -18.60
N THR A 112 -13.36 17.79 -17.70
CA THR A 112 -13.62 19.21 -18.01
C THR A 112 -12.41 20.11 -17.75
N ASP A 113 -11.34 19.58 -17.17
CA ASP A 113 -10.16 20.38 -16.79
C ASP A 113 -9.28 20.67 -18.02
N THR A 114 -9.04 21.96 -18.26
CA THR A 114 -8.24 22.48 -19.37
C THR A 114 -6.90 23.05 -18.91
N THR A 115 -6.46 22.73 -17.70
CA THR A 115 -5.17 23.18 -17.17
C THR A 115 -4.04 22.54 -17.98
N TYR A 116 -3.07 23.35 -18.42
CA TYR A 116 -1.87 22.88 -19.11
C TYR A 116 -1.03 21.99 -18.21
N VAL A 117 -0.48 20.94 -18.76
CA VAL A 117 0.36 20.01 -18.00
C VAL A 117 1.81 20.43 -18.17
N VAL A 118 2.54 20.48 -17.07
CA VAL A 118 3.95 20.88 -17.04
C VAL A 118 4.83 19.72 -16.53
N HIS A 119 6.14 19.89 -16.65
CA HIS A 119 7.13 18.99 -16.07
C HIS A 119 6.84 18.76 -14.57
N GLY A 120 6.87 17.50 -14.13
CA GLY A 120 6.59 17.11 -12.74
C GLY A 120 5.11 16.83 -12.45
N ALA A 121 4.24 16.84 -13.47
CA ALA A 121 2.86 16.42 -13.33
C ALA A 121 2.74 14.96 -12.83
N ARG A 122 1.72 14.67 -12.02
CA ARG A 122 1.44 13.31 -11.51
C ARG A 122 0.39 12.63 -12.37
N MET A 123 0.67 11.38 -12.70
CA MET A 123 -0.19 10.52 -13.50
C MET A 123 -0.44 9.19 -12.80
N GLU A 124 -1.57 8.58 -13.12
CA GLU A 124 -2.01 7.29 -12.61
C GLU A 124 -2.42 6.39 -13.76
N CYS A 125 -2.21 5.08 -13.61
CA CYS A 125 -2.67 4.06 -14.54
C CYS A 125 -3.77 3.25 -13.86
N SER A 126 -4.86 2.94 -14.58
CA SER A 126 -5.97 2.12 -14.05
C SER A 126 -5.55 0.71 -13.61
N CYS A 127 -4.43 0.21 -14.16
CA CYS A 127 -3.86 -1.10 -13.80
C CYS A 127 -2.56 -0.97 -12.99
N GLY A 128 -2.10 0.26 -12.71
CA GLY A 128 -0.85 0.51 -12.02
C GLY A 128 -1.04 0.55 -10.50
N MET A 129 -0.02 0.11 -9.76
CA MET A 129 -0.07 0.10 -8.29
C MET A 129 0.21 1.46 -7.67
N ARG A 130 1.09 2.25 -8.28
CA ARG A 130 1.48 3.57 -7.79
C ARG A 130 1.28 4.64 -8.86
N GLU A 131 1.17 5.87 -8.40
CA GLU A 131 1.30 7.04 -9.26
C GLU A 131 2.74 7.19 -9.77
N SER A 132 2.87 7.87 -10.90
CA SER A 132 4.12 8.16 -11.58
C SER A 132 4.19 9.65 -11.95
N TYR A 133 5.35 10.11 -12.39
CA TYR A 133 5.61 11.49 -12.75
C TYR A 133 5.92 11.64 -14.23
N LEU A 134 5.38 12.69 -14.83
CA LEU A 134 5.72 13.11 -16.18
C LEU A 134 6.98 13.95 -16.16
N LEU A 135 8.00 13.45 -16.84
CA LEU A 135 9.29 14.08 -16.93
C LEU A 135 9.52 14.65 -18.32
N LEU A 136 10.30 15.72 -18.34
CA LEU A 136 10.77 16.38 -19.54
C LEU A 136 12.21 16.78 -19.30
N GLU A 137 13.13 16.10 -19.96
CA GLU A 137 14.57 16.35 -19.84
C GLU A 137 14.95 17.68 -20.52
N HIS A 138 14.39 17.94 -21.70
CA HIS A 138 14.65 19.12 -22.50
C HIS A 138 13.36 19.89 -22.78
N SER A 139 13.33 21.18 -22.43
CA SER A 139 12.16 22.03 -22.67
C SER A 139 11.91 22.22 -24.16
N HIS A 140 10.62 22.25 -24.53
CA HIS A 140 10.15 22.65 -25.87
C HIS A 140 10.26 24.16 -26.14
N GLY A 141 10.80 24.93 -25.19
CA GLY A 141 10.95 26.40 -25.27
C GLY A 141 9.73 27.18 -24.77
N VAL A 142 8.65 26.50 -24.38
CA VAL A 142 7.45 27.11 -23.81
C VAL A 142 7.34 26.74 -22.34
N LEU A 143 7.22 27.76 -21.50
CA LEU A 143 7.09 27.62 -20.05
C LEU A 143 5.71 28.11 -19.61
N THR A 144 5.01 27.32 -18.79
CA THR A 144 3.81 27.75 -18.07
C THR A 144 4.23 28.02 -16.63
N ARG A 145 4.06 29.27 -16.16
CA ARG A 145 4.48 29.68 -14.80
C ARG A 145 5.95 29.36 -14.48
N GLY A 146 6.82 29.47 -15.49
CA GLY A 146 8.25 29.18 -15.35
C GLY A 146 8.64 27.70 -15.43
N ILE A 147 7.68 26.79 -15.61
CA ILE A 147 7.92 25.34 -15.72
C ILE A 147 7.69 24.88 -17.17
N PRO A 148 8.56 24.01 -17.73
CA PRO A 148 8.40 23.49 -19.09
C PRO A 148 7.04 22.84 -19.31
N GLN A 149 6.35 23.26 -20.37
CA GLN A 149 5.03 22.73 -20.73
C GLN A 149 5.16 21.42 -21.51
N MET A 150 4.34 20.43 -21.19
CA MET A 150 4.28 19.14 -21.87
C MET A 150 3.42 19.21 -23.14
N THR A 151 3.68 18.29 -24.07
CA THR A 151 2.97 18.11 -25.34
C THR A 151 2.44 16.68 -25.48
N VAL A 152 1.58 16.46 -26.46
CA VAL A 152 1.04 15.12 -26.74
C VAL A 152 2.09 14.09 -27.18
N LYS A 153 3.30 14.53 -27.56
CA LYS A 153 4.41 13.65 -27.95
C LYS A 153 5.30 13.21 -26.77
N ASP A 154 5.08 13.75 -25.58
CA ASP A 154 5.85 13.41 -24.38
C ASP A 154 5.28 12.16 -23.70
N PHE A 155 5.43 11.00 -24.35
CA PHE A 155 4.90 9.71 -23.87
C PHE A 155 5.91 8.58 -23.91
N ARG A 156 7.21 8.86 -24.13
CA ARG A 156 8.23 7.81 -24.18
C ARG A 156 8.47 7.23 -22.80
N LEU A 157 8.37 5.90 -22.67
CA LEU A 157 8.69 5.19 -21.44
C LEU A 157 10.18 5.36 -21.11
N ASN A 158 10.51 5.50 -19.83
CA ASN A 158 11.86 5.72 -19.30
C ASN A 158 12.53 7.04 -19.70
N GLU A 159 11.86 7.87 -20.50
CA GLU A 159 12.27 9.26 -20.81
C GLU A 159 11.26 10.24 -20.21
N ASN A 160 10.00 10.16 -20.66
CA ASN A 160 8.91 11.01 -20.18
C ASN A 160 8.06 10.35 -19.10
N ILE A 161 7.89 9.03 -19.19
CA ILE A 161 7.01 8.26 -18.31
C ILE A 161 7.83 7.24 -17.54
N ILE A 162 7.89 7.40 -16.21
CA ILE A 162 8.37 6.34 -15.31
C ILE A 162 7.26 5.28 -15.18
N ASN A 163 7.61 4.01 -15.02
CA ASN A 163 6.64 2.95 -14.82
C ASN A 163 5.80 3.13 -13.53
N PHE A 164 4.69 2.39 -13.43
CA PHE A 164 3.74 2.50 -12.32
C PHE A 164 3.99 1.45 -11.22
N GLY A 165 5.24 1.00 -11.06
CA GLY A 165 5.64 -0.03 -10.09
C GLY A 165 5.08 -1.41 -10.45
N GLY A 166 3.97 -1.80 -9.80
CA GLY A 166 3.26 -3.06 -10.08
C GLY A 166 2.12 -2.89 -11.08
N CYS A 167 1.65 -3.99 -11.66
CA CYS A 167 0.58 -4.02 -12.64
C CYS A 167 -0.39 -5.20 -12.42
N THR A 168 -1.69 -4.93 -12.44
CA THR A 168 -2.78 -5.91 -12.28
C THR A 168 -3.42 -6.36 -13.60
N SER A 169 -2.95 -5.85 -14.73
CA SER A 169 -3.51 -6.22 -16.04
C SER A 169 -3.25 -7.69 -16.36
N THR A 170 -4.28 -8.39 -16.80
CA THR A 170 -4.19 -9.77 -17.28
C THR A 170 -3.43 -9.88 -18.60
N GLU A 171 -3.33 -8.79 -19.36
CA GLU A 171 -2.60 -8.72 -20.63
C GLU A 171 -1.09 -8.48 -20.43
N ASN A 172 -0.67 -8.10 -19.23
CA ASN A 172 0.75 -7.87 -18.92
C ASN A 172 1.48 -9.21 -18.74
N PRO A 173 2.52 -9.51 -19.55
CA PRO A 173 3.31 -10.74 -19.42
C PRO A 173 3.86 -10.99 -18.01
N SER A 174 4.33 -9.94 -17.34
CA SER A 174 4.88 -10.08 -15.97
C SER A 174 3.80 -10.51 -14.97
N THR A 175 2.56 -10.04 -15.14
CA THR A 175 1.43 -10.40 -14.27
C THR A 175 0.99 -11.84 -14.53
N GLN A 176 0.99 -12.28 -15.80
CA GLN A 176 0.72 -13.68 -16.16
C GLN A 176 1.77 -14.63 -15.56
N GLU A 177 3.05 -14.27 -15.63
CA GLU A 177 4.13 -15.06 -15.01
C GLU A 177 4.00 -15.12 -13.48
N ALA A 178 3.64 -14.01 -12.84
CA ALA A 178 3.40 -13.98 -11.40
C ALA A 178 2.23 -14.90 -11.00
N ALA A 179 1.12 -14.87 -11.75
CA ALA A 179 -0.01 -15.75 -11.54
C ALA A 179 0.34 -17.23 -11.72
N GLN A 180 1.11 -17.56 -12.75
CA GLN A 180 1.59 -18.92 -12.97
C GLN A 180 2.46 -19.42 -11.82
N LYS A 181 3.38 -18.60 -11.32
CA LYS A 181 4.23 -18.95 -10.16
C LYS A 181 3.40 -19.14 -8.89
N ALA A 182 2.40 -18.29 -8.64
CA ALA A 182 1.52 -18.42 -7.48
C ALA A 182 0.72 -19.73 -7.52
N VAL A 183 0.15 -20.09 -8.67
CA VAL A 183 -0.58 -21.35 -8.85
C VAL A 183 0.34 -22.56 -8.71
N GLN A 184 1.57 -22.48 -9.22
CA GLN A 184 2.55 -23.55 -9.04
C GLN A 184 2.93 -23.73 -7.57
N ALA A 185 3.18 -22.65 -6.84
CA ALA A 185 3.50 -22.68 -5.41
C ALA A 185 2.34 -23.25 -4.58
N ALA A 186 1.10 -22.82 -4.85
CA ALA A 186 -0.10 -23.36 -4.19
C ALA A 186 -0.25 -24.87 -4.42
N ASN A 187 -0.04 -25.33 -5.66
CA ASN A 187 -0.07 -26.75 -5.99
C ASN A 187 1.04 -27.55 -5.32
N GLN A 188 2.24 -26.97 -5.16
CA GLN A 188 3.34 -27.60 -4.43
C GLN A 188 3.02 -27.74 -2.95
N ALA A 189 2.49 -26.69 -2.30
CA ALA A 189 2.07 -26.73 -0.90
C ALA A 189 1.01 -27.82 -0.65
N ILE A 190 0.00 -27.93 -1.52
CA ILE A 190 -1.03 -28.99 -1.44
C ILE A 190 -0.40 -30.38 -1.56
N GLN A 191 0.61 -30.56 -2.43
CA GLN A 191 1.30 -31.85 -2.57
C GLN A 191 2.18 -32.19 -1.37
N GLU A 192 2.81 -31.20 -0.74
CA GLU A 192 3.60 -31.37 0.48
C GLU A 192 2.71 -31.76 1.67
N GLU A 193 1.54 -31.13 1.82
CA GLU A 193 0.55 -31.51 2.83
C GLU A 193 0.02 -32.94 2.61
N LYS A 194 -0.18 -33.35 1.35
CA LYS A 194 -0.59 -34.72 1.01
C LYS A 194 0.49 -35.78 1.28
N LYS A 195 1.78 -35.40 1.29
CA LYS A 195 2.89 -36.31 1.62
C LYS A 195 3.11 -36.48 3.12
N ASN A 196 2.46 -35.67 3.96
CA ASN A 196 2.50 -35.87 5.41
C ASN A 196 1.50 -36.98 5.77
N GLU A 197 1.92 -38.24 5.59
CA GLU A 197 1.14 -39.50 5.76
C GLU A 197 0.74 -39.80 7.24
N GLY A 198 0.41 -38.77 8.02
CA GLY A 198 -0.17 -38.89 9.36
C GLY A 198 -1.69 -38.79 9.36
N PHE A 199 -2.33 -39.07 10.51
CA PHE A 199 -3.78 -38.98 10.75
C PHE A 199 -4.43 -37.67 10.23
N LEU A 200 -3.68 -36.56 10.22
CA LEU A 200 -4.10 -35.26 9.69
C LEU A 200 -4.25 -35.23 8.16
N GLY A 201 -3.43 -35.95 7.39
CA GLY A 201 -3.52 -36.01 5.92
C GLY A 201 -4.84 -36.64 5.44
N LYS A 202 -5.40 -37.56 6.23
CA LYS A 202 -6.71 -38.21 5.97
C LYS A 202 -7.90 -37.29 6.26
N VAL A 203 -7.75 -36.33 7.18
CA VAL A 203 -8.77 -35.32 7.47
C VAL A 203 -8.77 -34.26 6.38
N VAL A 204 -7.60 -33.76 5.97
CA VAL A 204 -7.47 -32.77 4.89
C VAL A 204 -8.03 -33.30 3.56
N SER A 205 -7.78 -34.58 3.22
CA SER A 205 -8.37 -35.20 2.01
C SER A 205 -9.90 -35.25 2.02
N CYS A 206 -10.54 -35.31 3.20
CA CYS A 206 -12.00 -35.32 3.32
C CYS A 206 -12.64 -33.93 3.16
N PHE A 207 -11.91 -32.85 3.49
CA PHE A 207 -12.46 -31.49 3.44
C PHE A 207 -12.03 -30.69 2.21
N ALA A 208 -10.86 -30.98 1.62
CA ALA A 208 -10.29 -30.17 0.54
C ALA A 208 -10.72 -30.59 -0.88
N GLY A 209 -11.30 -31.78 -1.06
CA GLY A 209 -11.56 -32.32 -2.40
C GLY A 209 -10.28 -32.64 -3.19
N ASP A 210 -10.38 -33.58 -4.13
CA ASP A 210 -9.21 -34.11 -4.86
C ASP A 210 -8.73 -33.24 -6.03
N GLY A 211 -9.23 -32.02 -6.17
CA GLY A 211 -8.91 -31.15 -7.30
C GLY A 211 -7.49 -30.59 -7.23
N LYS A 212 -6.59 -31.03 -8.10
CA LYS A 212 -5.41 -30.24 -8.46
C LYS A 212 -5.89 -29.00 -9.22
N MET A 213 -5.39 -27.81 -8.91
CA MET A 213 -5.58 -26.65 -9.79
C MET A 213 -4.70 -26.85 -11.02
N ASP A 214 -5.29 -27.25 -12.13
CA ASP A 214 -4.55 -27.41 -13.38
C ASP A 214 -3.98 -26.06 -13.84
N THR A 215 -2.69 -26.04 -14.19
CA THR A 215 -2.01 -24.86 -14.76
C THR A 215 -2.62 -24.40 -16.10
N LYS A 216 -3.47 -25.25 -16.71
CA LYS A 216 -4.26 -24.95 -17.90
C LYS A 216 -5.58 -24.21 -17.61
N GLN A 217 -5.98 -24.07 -16.33
CA GLN A 217 -7.16 -23.33 -15.88
C GLN A 217 -6.80 -22.02 -15.16
N ILE A 218 -5.67 -21.40 -15.50
CA ILE A 218 -5.40 -20.03 -15.07
C ILE A 218 -6.32 -19.14 -15.90
N ASP A 219 -7.49 -18.86 -15.36
CA ASP A 219 -8.41 -17.90 -15.93
C ASP A 219 -8.04 -16.47 -15.52
N ASP A 220 -8.66 -15.49 -16.17
CA ASP A 220 -8.46 -14.07 -15.88
C ASP A 220 -8.80 -13.70 -14.42
N SER A 221 -9.62 -14.52 -13.73
CA SER A 221 -9.99 -14.30 -12.33
C SER A 221 -8.81 -14.58 -11.40
N VAL A 222 -7.99 -15.59 -11.68
CA VAL A 222 -6.78 -15.88 -10.89
C VAL A 222 -5.67 -14.86 -11.21
N ILE A 223 -5.54 -14.46 -12.47
CA ILE A 223 -4.51 -13.50 -12.88
C ILE A 223 -4.75 -12.12 -12.27
N SER A 224 -6.02 -11.67 -12.23
CA SER A 224 -6.38 -10.36 -11.66
C SER A 224 -6.11 -10.23 -10.15
N GLN A 225 -5.96 -11.34 -9.44
CA GLN A 225 -5.56 -11.36 -8.03
C GLN A 225 -4.03 -11.24 -7.83
N CYS A 226 -3.27 -11.39 -8.91
CA CYS A 226 -1.81 -11.32 -8.88
C CYS A 226 -1.32 -9.96 -9.36
N MET A 227 -0.14 -9.55 -8.86
CA MET A 227 0.53 -8.33 -9.29
C MET A 227 1.89 -8.67 -9.89
N GLY A 228 2.08 -8.31 -11.16
CA GLY A 228 3.37 -8.36 -11.84
C GLY A 228 4.10 -7.02 -11.81
N GLU A 229 5.31 -6.98 -12.35
CA GLU A 229 6.03 -5.72 -12.60
C GLU A 229 5.38 -4.93 -13.74
N CYS A 230 5.33 -3.61 -13.62
CA CYS A 230 4.83 -2.72 -14.66
C CYS A 230 5.88 -2.55 -15.76
N ILE A 231 5.69 -3.26 -16.87
CA ILE A 231 6.44 -3.13 -18.12
C ILE A 231 5.64 -2.36 -19.18
N ALA A 232 5.02 -1.23 -18.78
CA ALA A 232 4.12 -0.45 -19.62
C ALA A 232 4.67 -0.24 -21.03
N LYS A 233 3.82 -0.37 -22.04
CA LYS A 233 4.21 -0.20 -23.44
C LYS A 233 3.14 0.58 -24.17
N PHE A 234 3.58 1.51 -25.01
CA PHE A 234 2.73 2.43 -25.76
C PHE A 234 2.88 2.17 -27.24
N ALA A 235 1.80 2.31 -28.01
CA ALA A 235 1.88 2.20 -29.46
C ALA A 235 2.69 3.40 -30.00
N ALA A 236 3.72 3.15 -30.80
CA ALA A 236 4.65 4.18 -31.27
C ALA A 236 4.00 5.33 -32.07
N LYS A 237 2.76 5.14 -32.55
CA LYS A 237 1.98 6.13 -33.29
C LYS A 237 0.87 6.80 -32.46
N GLU A 238 0.63 6.34 -31.24
CA GLU A 238 -0.40 6.87 -30.37
C GLU A 238 0.26 7.63 -29.22
N GLY A 239 0.26 8.97 -29.35
CA GLY A 239 0.59 9.84 -28.23
C GLY A 239 -0.62 10.08 -27.33
N TRP A 240 -0.50 11.05 -26.45
CA TRP A 240 -1.61 11.49 -25.62
C TRP A 240 -2.79 11.95 -26.47
N ARG A 241 -4.00 11.51 -26.10
CA ARG A 241 -5.24 11.92 -26.75
C ARG A 241 -5.87 13.10 -26.03
N LYS A 242 -6.84 13.74 -26.71
CA LYS A 242 -7.60 14.90 -26.18
C LYS A 242 -6.73 16.13 -25.84
N GLY A 243 -5.61 16.29 -26.56
CA GLY A 243 -4.76 17.48 -26.48
C GLY A 243 -5.48 18.78 -26.85
N HIS A 244 -4.82 19.92 -26.66
CA HIS A 244 -5.42 21.20 -27.01
C HIS A 244 -5.62 21.34 -28.54
N GLU A 245 -6.84 21.60 -28.99
CA GLU A 245 -7.19 21.57 -30.43
C GLU A 245 -6.74 22.83 -31.20
N LYS A 246 -6.67 23.98 -30.53
CA LYS A 246 -6.45 25.29 -31.19
C LYS A 246 -5.05 25.88 -31.01
N VAL A 247 -4.25 25.31 -30.12
CA VAL A 247 -2.95 25.87 -29.73
C VAL A 247 -1.93 24.78 -29.98
N THR A 248 -0.78 25.16 -30.51
CA THR A 248 0.32 24.24 -30.80
C THR A 248 1.61 24.80 -30.25
N VAL A 249 2.45 23.94 -29.68
CA VAL A 249 3.84 24.21 -29.31
C VAL A 249 4.70 23.43 -30.30
N ASN A 250 5.48 24.13 -31.13
CA ASN A 250 6.34 23.52 -32.16
C ASN A 250 5.60 22.55 -33.11
N GLY A 251 4.33 22.83 -33.40
CA GLY A 251 3.48 21.98 -34.25
C GLY A 251 2.75 20.85 -33.53
N ASP A 252 3.00 20.66 -32.22
CA ASP A 252 2.35 19.64 -31.40
C ASP A 252 1.35 20.24 -30.42
N ALA A 253 0.24 19.54 -30.18
CA ALA A 253 -0.76 19.99 -29.23
C ALA A 253 -0.20 19.97 -27.79
N PRO A 254 -0.38 21.05 -27.01
CA PRO A 254 -0.19 21.05 -25.57
C PRO A 254 -0.96 19.93 -24.87
N LEU A 255 -0.32 19.35 -23.87
CA LEU A 255 -0.95 18.39 -22.99
C LEU A 255 -1.81 19.13 -21.96
N LEU A 256 -3.02 18.61 -21.75
CA LEU A 256 -4.00 19.15 -20.80
C LEU A 256 -4.35 18.07 -19.79
N ARG A 257 -4.84 18.45 -18.62
CA ARG A 257 -5.14 17.47 -17.56
C ARG A 257 -6.14 16.38 -17.97
N ARG A 258 -7.09 16.70 -18.85
CA ARG A 258 -8.04 15.72 -19.43
C ARG A 258 -7.42 14.71 -20.40
N CYS A 259 -6.15 14.86 -20.75
CA CYS A 259 -5.48 13.98 -21.69
C CYS A 259 -5.33 12.57 -21.11
N GLU A 260 -5.39 11.60 -22.01
CA GLU A 260 -5.35 10.18 -21.67
C GLU A 260 -4.41 9.47 -22.63
N LEU A 261 -3.71 8.45 -22.12
CA LEU A 261 -2.81 7.59 -22.88
C LEU A 261 -3.19 6.13 -22.58
N ASP A 262 -3.31 5.30 -23.61
CA ASP A 262 -3.60 3.87 -23.41
C ASP A 262 -2.30 3.06 -23.46
N CYS A 263 -2.16 2.16 -22.49
CA CYS A 263 -1.18 1.10 -22.49
C CYS A 263 -1.69 -0.05 -23.34
N ILE A 264 -0.80 -0.71 -24.08
CA ILE A 264 -1.15 -1.88 -24.90
C ILE A 264 -1.65 -3.08 -24.09
N TYR A 265 -1.42 -3.07 -22.77
CA TYR A 265 -1.88 -4.08 -21.83
C TYR A 265 -3.17 -3.64 -21.12
N GLY A 266 -4.06 -2.92 -21.80
CA GLY A 266 -5.38 -2.53 -21.27
C GLY A 266 -5.41 -1.40 -20.22
N GLY A 267 -4.26 -0.93 -19.72
CA GLY A 267 -4.20 0.15 -18.74
C GLY A 267 -4.49 1.53 -19.36
N ARG A 268 -5.35 2.33 -18.71
CA ARG A 268 -5.56 3.73 -19.08
C ARG A 268 -4.80 4.65 -18.14
N ILE A 269 -3.92 5.47 -18.72
CA ILE A 269 -3.11 6.45 -18.01
C ILE A 269 -3.79 7.81 -18.10
N THR A 270 -3.93 8.46 -16.94
CA THR A 270 -4.59 9.76 -16.81
C THR A 270 -3.79 10.66 -15.90
N ILE A 271 -3.97 11.98 -16.06
CA ILE A 271 -3.18 12.97 -15.32
C ILE A 271 -3.97 13.39 -14.09
N LEU A 272 -3.48 12.99 -12.92
CA LEU A 272 -4.11 13.31 -11.64
C LEU A 272 -3.87 14.78 -11.29
N ILE A 273 -2.64 15.27 -11.49
CA ILE A 273 -2.19 16.63 -11.12
C ILE A 273 -1.37 17.20 -12.27
N SER A 274 -1.60 18.46 -12.64
CA SER A 274 -0.96 19.13 -13.78
C SER A 274 0.47 19.59 -13.51
N GLY A 275 0.89 19.67 -12.24
CA GLY A 275 2.25 20.03 -11.82
C GLY A 275 2.49 21.54 -11.76
N GLN A 276 1.44 22.35 -11.93
CA GLN A 276 1.57 23.79 -11.90
C GLN A 276 1.55 24.31 -10.45
N PRO A 277 2.56 25.08 -10.01
CA PRO A 277 2.49 25.78 -8.73
C PRO A 277 1.38 26.83 -8.80
N GLU A 278 0.66 27.04 -7.70
CA GLU A 278 -0.45 28.00 -7.62
C GLU A 278 0.00 29.45 -7.74
#